data_AF-A0A8T0CIK5-F1
#
_entry.id   AF-A0A8T0CIK5-F1
#
_cell.length_a   1.000
_cell.length_b   1.000
_cell.length_c   1.000
_cell.angle_alpha   90.00
_cell.angle_beta   90.00
_cell.angle_gamma   90.00
#
_symmetry.space_group_name_H-M   'P 1'
#
loop_
_entity.id
_entity.type
_entity.pdbx_description
1 polymer ?
#
loop_
_entity_poly.entity_id
_entity_poly.type
_entity_poly.pdbx_seq_one_letter_code
_entity_poly.pdbx_strand_id
1 'polypeptide(L)'
;MEMMMADALEECEWAPNAGKTKRCVGSIEDMIHFATSLLGRNITARSTESTAGSSHEVMLGTVKGINSRRVTKSVSCHQMLFPFLLYYCHSVPKVRVYEVDLLDPKTKVKINHGVAICHRDTSAWSATHWAFLALGSQPGLIEVCHWIFENDLTWTIAD
;
A
#
# COMPACT_ATOMS: atom_id res chain seq x y z
N MET A 1 -6.77 14.17 -19.47
CA MET A 1 -5.97 14.82 -18.41
C MET A 1 -6.87 15.42 -17.35
N GLU A 2 -7.88 16.21 -17.73
CA GLU A 2 -8.86 16.81 -16.80
C GLU A 2 -9.54 15.79 -15.87
N MET A 3 -10.00 14.65 -16.39
CA MET A 3 -10.64 13.60 -15.58
C MET A 3 -9.70 13.03 -14.51
N MET A 4 -8.45 12.68 -14.87
CA MET A 4 -7.47 12.17 -13.91
C MET A 4 -7.13 13.18 -12.81
N MET A 5 -7.10 14.47 -13.14
CA MET A 5 -6.90 15.54 -12.16
C MET A 5 -8.10 15.68 -11.22
N ALA A 6 -9.32 15.59 -11.75
CA ALA A 6 -10.54 15.63 -10.96
C ALA A 6 -10.61 14.44 -10.00
N ASP A 7 -10.32 13.23 -10.47
CA ASP A 7 -10.30 12.02 -9.65
C ASP A 7 -9.26 12.12 -8.52
N ALA A 8 -8.04 12.60 -8.83
CA ALA A 8 -7.00 12.80 -7.83
C ALA A 8 -7.41 13.84 -6.77
N LEU A 9 -8.07 14.93 -7.20
CA LEU A 9 -8.55 15.97 -6.29
C LEU A 9 -9.68 15.46 -5.40
N GLU A 10 -10.65 14.72 -5.97
CA GLU A 10 -11.73 14.09 -5.22
C GLU A 10 -11.18 13.14 -4.15
N GLU A 11 -10.24 12.26 -4.52
CA GLU A 11 -9.58 11.35 -3.58
C GLU A 11 -8.79 12.10 -2.49
N CYS A 12 -8.22 13.26 -2.79
CA CYS A 12 -7.52 14.07 -1.81
C CYS A 12 -8.46 14.83 -0.85
N GLU A 13 -9.54 15.38 -1.37
CA GLU A 13 -10.46 16.26 -0.61
C GLU A 13 -11.54 15.50 0.15
N TRP A 14 -11.86 14.26 -0.26
CA TRP A 14 -12.90 13.46 0.39
C TRP A 14 -12.62 13.25 1.89
N ALA A 15 -13.64 13.13 2.74
CA ALA A 15 -13.44 12.94 4.18
C ALA A 15 -12.89 11.52 4.51
N PRO A 16 -11.91 11.35 5.41
CA PRO A 16 -11.47 10.02 5.82
C PRO A 16 -12.60 9.19 6.44
N ASN A 17 -12.64 7.89 6.15
CA ASN A 17 -13.51 6.95 6.87
C ASN A 17 -13.12 6.89 8.35
N ALA A 18 -14.07 6.55 9.22
CA ALA A 18 -13.84 6.42 10.65
C ALA A 18 -12.62 5.53 10.96
N GLY A 19 -11.69 6.05 11.78
CA GLY A 19 -10.48 5.35 12.19
C GLY A 19 -9.35 5.33 11.15
N LYS A 20 -9.54 5.89 9.95
CA LYS A 20 -8.47 6.11 8.97
C LYS A 20 -7.95 7.53 9.07
N THR A 21 -6.64 7.70 8.92
CA THR A 21 -6.03 9.03 8.71
C THR A 21 -5.52 9.07 7.30
N LYS A 22 -5.84 10.11 6.53
CA LYS A 22 -5.27 10.31 5.19
C LYS A 22 -4.80 11.74 5.00
N ARG A 23 -3.92 11.94 4.03
CA ARG A 23 -3.40 13.23 3.59
C ARG A 23 -2.82 13.09 2.20
N CYS A 24 -3.12 14.02 1.31
CA CYS A 24 -2.33 14.18 0.10
C CYS A 24 -1.11 15.06 0.36
N VAL A 25 0.05 14.67 -0.16
CA VAL A 25 1.32 15.36 0.03
C VAL A 25 2.01 15.57 -1.32
N GLY A 26 2.62 16.74 -1.50
CA GLY A 26 3.34 17.09 -2.73
C GLY A 26 4.87 16.93 -2.63
N SER A 27 5.37 16.47 -1.48
CA SER A 27 6.80 16.37 -1.18
C SER A 27 7.12 15.12 -0.36
N ILE A 28 8.37 14.67 -0.41
CA ILE A 28 8.85 13.54 0.40
C ILE A 28 8.97 13.95 1.86
N GLU A 29 9.30 15.22 2.14
CA GLU A 29 9.39 15.78 3.48
C GLU A 29 8.04 15.72 4.19
N ASP A 30 6.96 16.13 3.52
CA ASP A 30 5.60 16.03 4.05
C ASP A 30 5.16 14.57 4.23
N MET A 31 5.60 13.68 3.33
CA MET A 31 5.36 12.25 3.44
C MET A 31 6.01 11.66 4.71
N ILE A 32 7.28 11.97 4.94
CA ILE A 32 8.02 11.52 6.13
C ILE A 32 7.40 12.12 7.39
N HIS A 33 7.05 13.41 7.36
CA HIS A 33 6.38 14.06 8.49
C HIS A 33 5.04 13.38 8.81
N PHE A 34 4.24 13.07 7.79
CA PHE A 34 2.99 12.34 7.97
C PHE A 34 3.23 10.94 8.55
N ALA A 35 4.15 10.16 8.00
CA ALA A 35 4.45 8.81 8.46
C ALA A 35 4.95 8.81 9.92
N THR A 36 5.89 9.69 10.26
CA THR A 36 6.46 9.77 11.61
C THR A 36 5.47 10.29 12.64
N SER A 37 4.54 11.16 12.26
CA SER A 37 3.46 11.62 13.15
C SER A 37 2.53 10.48 13.60
N LEU A 38 2.43 9.41 12.81
CA LEU A 38 1.49 8.29 13.05
C LEU A 38 2.16 7.02 13.59
N LEU A 39 3.44 6.81 13.30
CA LEU A 39 4.18 5.59 13.62
C LEU A 39 5.37 5.85 14.58
N GLY A 40 5.70 7.10 14.87
CA GLY A 40 6.92 7.48 15.60
C GLY A 40 8.13 7.66 14.67
N ARG A 41 9.31 7.84 15.27
CA ARG A 41 10.52 8.20 14.50
C ARG A 41 11.32 7.00 13.97
N ASN A 42 11.17 5.83 14.59
CA ASN A 42 11.90 4.62 14.18
C ASN A 42 11.09 3.84 13.15
N ILE A 43 11.12 4.30 11.90
CA ILE A 43 10.31 3.73 10.81
C ILE A 43 11.17 3.40 9.59
N THR A 44 10.69 2.44 8.80
CA THR A 44 11.35 1.99 7.57
C THR A 44 10.37 2.05 6.40
N ALA A 45 10.79 2.71 5.31
CA ALA A 45 10.08 2.73 4.04
C ALA A 45 10.38 1.46 3.26
N ARG A 46 9.36 0.92 2.59
CA ARG A 46 9.46 -0.23 1.70
C ARG A 46 8.62 0.00 0.45
N SER A 47 9.13 -0.45 -0.67
CA SER A 47 8.44 -0.47 -1.95
C SER A 47 8.88 -1.70 -2.74
N THR A 48 8.08 -2.10 -3.72
CA THR A 48 8.51 -3.11 -4.69
C THR A 48 9.64 -2.52 -5.55
N GLU A 49 10.67 -3.29 -5.81
CA GLU A 49 11.90 -2.79 -6.44
C GLU A 49 11.71 -2.35 -7.89
N SER A 50 10.85 -3.03 -8.66
CA SER A 50 10.56 -2.63 -10.04
C SER A 50 9.21 -3.16 -10.54
N THR A 51 8.85 -2.85 -11.79
CA THR A 51 7.69 -3.43 -12.47
C THR A 51 7.92 -4.85 -13.05
N ALA A 52 9.12 -5.43 -12.88
CA ALA A 52 9.44 -6.76 -13.38
C ALA A 52 8.48 -7.83 -12.82
N GLY A 53 7.92 -8.65 -13.72
CA GLY A 53 6.90 -9.65 -13.38
C GLY A 53 5.45 -9.14 -13.37
N SER A 54 5.23 -7.83 -13.52
CA SER A 54 3.87 -7.29 -13.69
C SER A 54 3.20 -7.88 -14.94
N SER A 55 1.91 -8.21 -14.84
CA SER A 55 1.11 -8.83 -15.90
C SER A 55 1.62 -10.20 -16.40
N HIS A 56 2.52 -10.85 -15.67
CA HIS A 56 3.02 -12.19 -15.98
C HIS A 56 2.79 -13.14 -14.79
N GLU A 57 2.83 -14.44 -15.05
CA GLU A 57 2.83 -15.43 -13.98
C GLU A 57 4.18 -15.38 -13.26
N VAL A 58 4.14 -15.28 -11.93
CA VAL A 58 5.32 -15.23 -11.07
C VAL A 58 5.21 -16.30 -10.00
N MET A 59 6.34 -16.84 -9.57
CA MET A 59 6.41 -17.74 -8.43
C MET A 59 6.87 -16.97 -7.20
N LEU A 60 6.20 -17.19 -6.06
CA LEU A 60 6.65 -16.65 -4.79
C LEU A 60 7.85 -17.46 -4.29
N GLY A 61 8.95 -16.77 -4.00
CA GLY A 61 10.13 -17.30 -3.34
C GLY A 61 10.05 -17.11 -1.83
N THR A 62 11.09 -16.49 -1.26
CA THR A 62 11.14 -16.17 0.18
C THR A 62 10.04 -15.19 0.55
N VAL A 63 9.26 -15.49 1.60
CA VAL A 63 8.24 -14.59 2.16
C VAL A 63 8.63 -14.19 3.58
N LYS A 64 9.14 -12.97 3.74
CA LYS A 64 9.53 -12.40 5.02
C LYS A 64 8.43 -11.48 5.52
N GLY A 65 7.88 -11.77 6.70
CA GLY A 65 6.91 -10.88 7.33
C GLY A 65 7.60 -9.86 8.22
N ILE A 66 7.24 -8.59 8.03
CA ILE A 66 7.76 -7.47 8.82
C ILE A 66 7.18 -7.53 10.25
N ASN A 67 7.92 -7.03 11.23
CA ASN A 67 7.55 -6.98 12.65
C ASN A 67 7.16 -8.37 13.21
N SER A 68 7.92 -9.42 12.84
CA SER A 68 7.62 -10.81 13.20
C SER A 68 6.21 -11.26 12.81
N ARG A 69 5.68 -10.80 11.65
CA ARG A 69 4.32 -11.08 11.15
C ARG A 69 3.20 -10.58 12.08
N ARG A 70 3.53 -9.75 13.08
CA ARG A 70 2.54 -9.19 13.99
C ARG A 70 1.66 -8.21 13.25
N VAL A 71 0.39 -8.20 13.64
CA VAL A 71 -0.56 -7.19 13.19
C VAL A 71 -0.07 -5.83 13.69
N THR A 72 0.11 -4.89 12.78
CA THR A 72 0.70 -3.59 13.07
C THR A 72 -0.11 -2.46 12.44
N LYS A 73 0.33 -1.22 12.67
CA LYS A 73 -0.10 -0.02 11.95
C LYS A 73 0.93 0.28 10.86
N SER A 74 0.47 0.68 9.68
CA SER A 74 1.35 1.19 8.61
C SER A 74 0.82 2.51 8.08
N VAL A 75 1.68 3.19 7.33
CA VAL A 75 1.31 4.32 6.50
C VAL A 75 1.68 3.96 5.06
N SER A 76 0.70 3.91 4.17
CA SER A 76 0.93 3.71 2.74
C SER A 76 0.71 5.02 2.00
N CYS A 77 1.55 5.30 1.02
CA CYS A 77 1.49 6.47 0.16
C CYS A 77 1.51 6.01 -1.28
N HIS A 78 0.47 6.38 -2.03
CA HIS A 78 0.24 5.98 -3.40
C HIS A 78 0.45 7.15 -4.32
N GLN A 79 1.23 6.98 -5.39
CA GLN A 79 1.42 8.04 -6.36
C GLN A 79 0.12 8.25 -7.16
N MET A 80 -0.36 9.49 -7.19
CA MET A 80 -1.55 9.86 -7.95
C MET A 80 -1.17 10.34 -9.35
N LEU A 81 -2.04 10.08 -10.32
CA LEU A 81 -1.90 10.61 -11.68
C LEU A 81 -2.28 12.11 -11.71
N PHE A 82 -1.31 12.96 -11.40
CA PHE A 82 -1.47 14.41 -11.32
C PHE A 82 -0.33 15.14 -12.08
N PRO A 83 -0.54 16.34 -12.65
CA PRO A 83 0.50 17.06 -13.41
C PRO A 83 1.76 17.41 -12.60
N PHE A 84 1.64 17.41 -11.28
CA PHE A 84 2.73 17.62 -10.34
C PHE A 84 2.82 16.41 -9.40
N LEU A 85 3.96 16.26 -8.72
CA LEU A 85 4.13 15.19 -7.74
C LEU A 85 3.04 15.28 -6.68
N LEU A 86 2.27 14.21 -6.55
CA LEU A 86 1.18 14.11 -5.59
C LEU A 86 1.08 12.67 -5.10
N TYR A 87 1.15 12.50 -3.79
CA TYR A 87 0.96 11.23 -3.12
C TYR A 87 -0.29 11.27 -2.27
N TYR A 88 -1.19 10.31 -2.46
CA TYR A 88 -2.24 10.02 -1.51
C TYR A 88 -1.67 9.12 -0.41
N CYS A 89 -1.50 9.67 0.79
CA CYS A 89 -1.06 8.90 1.95
C CYS A 89 -2.24 8.56 2.86
N HIS A 90 -2.25 7.35 3.39
CA HIS A 90 -3.22 6.92 4.39
C HIS A 90 -2.60 5.97 5.42
N SER A 91 -3.24 5.90 6.59
CA SER A 91 -2.91 4.93 7.63
C SER A 91 -4.13 4.11 7.96
N VAL A 92 -3.90 2.81 8.03
CA VAL A 92 -4.89 1.80 8.37
C VAL A 92 -4.35 0.98 9.54
N PRO A 93 -5.16 0.76 10.59
CA PRO A 93 -4.80 -0.17 11.65
C PRO A 93 -4.96 -1.61 11.15
N LYS A 94 -4.38 -2.54 11.89
CA LYS A 94 -4.54 -3.99 11.69
C LYS A 94 -4.09 -4.48 10.31
N VAL A 95 -2.86 -4.18 9.94
CA VAL A 95 -2.25 -4.68 8.70
C VAL A 95 -1.11 -5.65 8.97
N ARG A 96 -0.71 -6.41 7.94
CA ARG A 96 0.55 -7.14 7.88
C ARG A 96 1.28 -6.76 6.60
N VAL A 97 2.59 -6.54 6.69
CA VAL A 97 3.45 -6.21 5.56
C VAL A 97 4.45 -7.35 5.35
N TYR A 98 4.70 -7.67 4.09
CA TYR A 98 5.61 -8.74 3.68
C TYR A 98 6.57 -8.22 2.62
N GLU A 99 7.82 -8.67 2.71
CA GLU A 99 8.80 -8.62 1.63
C GLU A 99 8.86 -10.00 0.99
N VAL A 100 8.80 -10.05 -0.35
CA VAL A 100 8.63 -11.27 -1.10
C VAL A 100 9.58 -11.29 -2.29
N ASP A 101 10.38 -12.35 -2.41
CA ASP A 101 11.10 -12.60 -3.66
C ASP A 101 10.10 -13.06 -4.72
N LEU A 102 10.07 -12.39 -5.86
CA LEU A 102 9.34 -12.84 -7.04
C LEU A 102 10.32 -13.57 -7.95
N LEU A 103 9.97 -14.79 -8.36
CA LEU A 103 10.80 -15.67 -9.16
C LEU A 103 10.14 -15.97 -10.51
N ASP A 104 10.94 -16.20 -11.54
CA ASP A 104 10.46 -16.76 -12.80
C ASP A 104 9.94 -18.20 -12.57
N PRO A 105 8.72 -18.55 -13.00
CA PRO A 105 8.13 -19.86 -12.71
C PRO A 105 8.91 -21.04 -13.28
N LYS A 106 9.68 -20.87 -14.37
CA LYS A 106 10.40 -21.95 -15.05
C LYS A 106 11.83 -22.10 -14.53
N THR A 107 12.57 -21.00 -14.48
CA THR A 107 14.00 -20.98 -14.14
C THR A 107 14.24 -20.85 -12.63
N LYS A 108 13.23 -20.42 -11.86
CA LYS A 108 13.33 -20.11 -10.42
C LYS A 108 14.30 -18.97 -10.08
N VAL A 109 14.80 -18.25 -11.08
CA VAL A 109 15.66 -17.08 -10.87
C VAL A 109 14.83 -15.94 -10.30
N LYS A 110 15.38 -15.21 -9.33
CA LYS A 110 14.75 -14.01 -8.78
C LYS A 110 14.65 -12.94 -9.87
N ILE A 111 13.42 -12.53 -10.15
CA ILE A 111 13.10 -11.48 -11.12
C ILE A 111 12.86 -10.13 -10.46
N ASN A 112 12.43 -10.11 -9.19
CA ASN A 112 12.07 -8.88 -8.49
C ASN A 112 12.01 -9.07 -6.97
N HIS A 113 12.09 -7.97 -6.22
CA HIS A 113 11.77 -7.89 -4.80
C HIS A 113 10.46 -7.14 -4.60
N GLY A 114 9.39 -7.86 -4.22
CA GLY A 114 8.06 -7.32 -4.02
C GLY A 114 7.76 -6.97 -2.57
N VAL A 115 6.92 -5.96 -2.37
CA VAL A 115 6.34 -5.63 -1.07
C VAL A 115 4.83 -5.80 -1.15
N ALA A 116 4.26 -6.59 -0.24
CA ALA A 116 2.82 -6.80 -0.15
C ALA A 116 2.28 -6.33 1.20
N ILE A 117 1.08 -5.76 1.20
CA ILE A 117 0.34 -5.41 2.40
C ILE A 117 -0.99 -6.15 2.41
N CYS A 118 -1.36 -6.68 3.57
CA CYS A 118 -2.64 -7.32 3.83
C CYS A 118 -3.40 -6.56 4.92
N HIS A 119 -4.61 -6.11 4.58
CA HIS A 119 -5.56 -5.47 5.47
C HIS A 119 -6.42 -6.54 6.15
N ARG A 120 -6.25 -6.70 7.47
CA ARG A 120 -6.89 -7.76 8.25
C ARG A 120 -8.32 -7.43 8.68
N ASP A 121 -8.64 -6.14 8.69
CA ASP A 121 -9.93 -5.62 9.10
C ASP A 121 -10.39 -4.60 8.06
N THR A 122 -11.37 -5.02 7.26
CA THR A 122 -11.92 -4.22 6.16
C THR A 122 -13.31 -3.69 6.48
N SER A 123 -13.77 -3.83 7.74
CA SER A 123 -15.13 -3.45 8.17
C SER A 123 -15.47 -1.98 7.94
N ALA A 124 -14.48 -1.09 8.05
CA ALA A 124 -14.63 0.36 7.84
C ALA A 124 -14.43 0.80 6.38
N TRP A 125 -14.35 -0.13 5.43
CA TRP A 125 -14.18 0.19 4.01
C TRP A 125 -15.55 0.41 3.36
N SER A 126 -15.60 1.25 2.31
CA SER A 126 -16.84 1.42 1.54
C SER A 126 -17.23 0.08 0.90
N ALA A 127 -18.52 -0.24 0.91
CA ALA A 127 -19.03 -1.42 0.19
C ALA A 127 -18.78 -1.33 -1.34
N THR A 128 -18.63 -0.12 -1.86
CA THR A 128 -18.29 0.13 -3.28
C THR A 128 -16.79 0.16 -3.56
N HIS A 129 -15.95 -0.11 -2.56
CA HIS A 129 -14.50 -0.13 -2.76
C HIS A 129 -14.11 -1.19 -3.80
N TRP A 130 -13.25 -0.81 -4.75
CA TRP A 130 -12.86 -1.63 -5.91
C TRP A 130 -12.47 -3.08 -5.52
N ALA A 131 -11.74 -3.25 -4.42
CA ALA A 131 -11.34 -4.57 -3.93
C ALA A 131 -12.52 -5.54 -3.72
N PHE A 132 -13.67 -5.06 -3.24
CA PHE A 132 -14.85 -5.90 -3.03
C PHE A 132 -15.58 -6.24 -4.33
N LEU A 133 -15.56 -5.32 -5.29
CA LEU A 133 -16.09 -5.56 -6.63
C LEU A 133 -15.24 -6.62 -7.35
N ALA A 134 -13.91 -6.54 -7.23
CA ALA A 134 -12.97 -7.47 -7.84
C ALA A 134 -13.00 -8.86 -7.19
N LEU A 135 -13.07 -8.93 -5.86
CA LEU A 135 -13.01 -10.17 -5.10
C LEU A 135 -14.38 -10.81 -4.84
N GLY A 136 -15.48 -10.13 -5.22
CA GLY A 136 -16.84 -10.63 -5.00
C GLY A 136 -17.21 -10.78 -3.53
N SER A 137 -16.87 -9.79 -2.70
CA SER A 137 -17.08 -9.85 -1.25
C SER A 137 -17.60 -8.53 -0.67
N GLN A 138 -17.57 -8.36 0.65
CA GLN A 138 -18.09 -7.19 1.37
C GLN A 138 -17.17 -6.77 2.52
N PRO A 139 -17.27 -5.50 2.98
CA PRO A 139 -16.55 -5.01 4.15
C PRO A 139 -16.66 -5.95 5.35
N GLY A 140 -15.51 -6.29 5.95
CA GLY A 140 -15.43 -7.10 7.17
C GLY A 140 -15.55 -8.62 6.98
N LEU A 141 -15.88 -9.10 5.77
CA LEU A 141 -15.99 -10.54 5.50
C LEU A 141 -14.68 -11.16 5.01
N ILE A 142 -13.77 -10.35 4.46
CA ILE A 142 -12.50 -10.81 3.91
C ILE A 142 -11.34 -9.91 4.32
N GLU A 143 -10.15 -10.51 4.32
CA GLU A 143 -8.88 -9.79 4.29
C GLU A 143 -8.58 -9.40 2.84
N VAL A 144 -8.03 -8.20 2.63
CA VAL A 144 -7.63 -7.73 1.30
C VAL A 144 -6.12 -7.56 1.29
N CYS A 145 -5.43 -8.27 0.40
CA CYS A 145 -4.01 -8.12 0.17
C CYS A 145 -3.74 -7.51 -1.20
N HIS A 146 -2.74 -6.64 -1.30
CA HIS A 146 -2.26 -6.11 -2.57
C HIS A 146 -0.75 -5.83 -2.52
N TRP A 147 -0.15 -5.76 -3.69
CA TRP A 147 1.23 -5.30 -3.85
C TRP A 147 1.32 -3.78 -3.63
N ILE A 148 2.43 -3.32 -3.09
CA ILE A 148 2.87 -1.93 -3.15
C ILE A 148 3.61 -1.77 -4.49
N PHE A 149 3.24 -0.78 -5.30
CA PHE A 149 3.89 -0.57 -6.60
C PHE A 149 5.25 0.13 -6.47
N GLU A 150 6.08 0.09 -7.52
CA GLU A 150 7.46 0.64 -7.55
C GLU A 150 7.56 2.10 -7.07
N ASN A 151 6.55 2.92 -7.35
CA ASN A 151 6.53 4.32 -6.93
C ASN A 151 5.68 4.59 -5.68
N ASP A 152 5.01 3.57 -5.17
CA ASP A 152 4.28 3.64 -3.92
C ASP A 152 5.22 3.29 -2.75
N LEU A 153 4.88 3.76 -1.56
CA LEU A 153 5.68 3.54 -0.37
C LEU A 153 4.80 3.03 0.75
N THR A 154 5.28 2.05 1.52
CA THR A 154 4.68 1.68 2.79
C THR A 154 5.71 1.80 3.92
N TRP A 155 5.33 2.53 4.96
CA TRP A 155 6.11 2.75 6.16
C TRP A 155 5.60 1.84 7.28
N THR A 156 6.51 1.19 7.97
CA THR A 156 6.23 0.46 9.22
C THR A 156 7.20 0.91 10.30
N ILE A 157 6.88 0.60 11.56
CA ILE A 157 7.88 0.60 12.64
C ILE A 157 9.04 -0.32 12.21
N ALA A 158 10.26 0.13 12.45
CA ALA A 158 11.47 -0.62 12.15
C ALA A 158 11.57 -1.87 13.03
N ASP A 159 12.11 -2.96 12.47
CA ASP A 159 12.32 -4.24 13.15
C ASP A 159 13.58 -4.24 14.02
#